data_AF-A0A1H3MN22-F1
#
_entry.id   AF-A0A1H3MN22-F1
#
_cell.length_a   1.000
_cell.length_b   1.000
_cell.length_c   1.000
_cell.angle_alpha   90.00
_cell.angle_beta   90.00
_cell.angle_gamma   90.00
#
_symmetry.space_group_name_H-M   'P 1'
#
loop_
_entity.id
_entity.type
_entity.pdbx_description
1 polymer ?
#
loop_
_entity_poly.entity_id
_entity_poly.type
_entity_poly.pdbx_seq_one_letter_code
_entity_poly.pdbx_strand_id
1 'polypeptide(L)'
;MTPSAEAADDTRVQTVAKELVAFRSVLRAQGRLVLGGRVVLLGDDDDAVVVARALLAIGVQELTLAAADPALRDVAAQLLGDRSSRDVTVATGPELLAQWQSAHGVVDARPATEASLPLDPALLAPGAWLIRCRRPHPDASFVVSQP
;
A
#
# COMPACT_ATOMS: atom_id res chain seq x y z
N MET A 1 -2.87 -31.99 8.88
CA MET A 1 -3.74 -30.93 8.35
C MET A 1 -2.86 -29.74 8.03
N THR A 2 -2.48 -29.58 6.77
CA THR A 2 -1.78 -28.40 6.29
C THR A 2 -2.78 -27.25 6.21
N PRO A 3 -2.46 -26.05 6.72
CA PRO A 3 -3.32 -24.89 6.47
C PRO A 3 -3.44 -24.70 4.95
N SER A 4 -4.67 -24.58 4.45
CA SER A 4 -4.93 -24.23 3.05
C SER A 4 -4.25 -22.91 2.71
N ALA A 5 -3.77 -22.76 1.47
CA ALA A 5 -3.07 -21.55 1.00
C ALA A 5 -3.85 -20.24 1.30
N GLU A 6 -5.17 -20.31 1.26
CA GLU A 6 -6.09 -19.22 1.61
C GLU A 6 -5.96 -18.76 3.08
N ALA A 7 -5.84 -19.71 4.03
CA ALA A 7 -5.69 -19.39 5.45
C ALA A 7 -4.31 -18.78 5.78
N ALA A 8 -3.28 -19.16 5.01
CA ALA A 8 -1.96 -18.55 5.11
C ALA A 8 -1.98 -17.11 4.59
N ASP A 9 -2.69 -16.84 3.49
CA ASP A 9 -2.83 -15.50 2.93
C ASP A 9 -3.60 -14.56 3.85
N ASP A 10 -4.72 -15.01 4.41
CA ASP A 10 -5.50 -14.25 5.41
C ASP A 10 -4.67 -13.88 6.64
N THR A 11 -3.82 -14.80 7.11
CA THR A 11 -2.92 -14.55 8.25
C THR A 11 -1.92 -13.45 7.92
N ARG A 12 -1.37 -13.45 6.70
CA ARG A 12 -0.43 -12.40 6.23
C ARG A 12 -1.12 -11.05 6.12
N VAL A 13 -2.32 -11.01 5.54
CA VAL A 13 -3.14 -9.79 5.44
C VAL A 13 -3.43 -9.21 6.82
N GLN A 14 -3.80 -10.04 7.80
CA GLN A 14 -4.06 -9.60 9.16
C GLN A 14 -2.82 -9.04 9.87
N THR A 15 -1.64 -9.65 9.65
CA THR A 15 -0.38 -9.15 10.21
C THR A 15 -0.04 -7.78 9.66
N VAL A 16 -0.05 -7.61 8.34
CA VAL A 16 0.21 -6.31 7.70
C VAL A 16 -0.82 -5.26 8.13
N ALA A 17 -2.11 -5.63 8.22
CA ALA A 17 -3.15 -4.73 8.69
C ALA A 17 -2.91 -4.26 10.13
N LYS A 18 -2.47 -5.14 11.03
CA LYS A 18 -2.11 -4.76 12.42
C LYS A 18 -0.97 -3.76 12.45
N GLU A 19 0.04 -3.95 11.62
CA GLU A 19 1.21 -3.07 11.57
C GLU A 19 0.87 -1.70 10.99
N LEU A 20 0.04 -1.65 9.95
CA LEU A 20 -0.50 -0.39 9.41
C LEU A 20 -1.39 0.34 10.42
N VAL A 21 -2.18 -0.39 11.22
CA VAL A 21 -2.97 0.19 12.32
C VAL A 21 -2.06 0.72 13.43
N ALA A 22 -1.00 0.00 13.80
CA ALA A 22 -0.02 0.49 14.76
C ALA A 22 0.67 1.77 14.24
N PHE A 23 1.01 1.81 12.95
CA PHE A 23 1.56 2.99 12.30
C PHE A 23 0.60 4.18 12.31
N ARG A 24 -0.72 3.95 12.23
CA ARG A 24 -1.71 5.01 12.41
C ARG A 24 -1.56 5.78 13.71
N SER A 25 -1.21 5.10 14.79
CA SER A 25 -0.97 5.74 16.09
C SER A 25 0.26 6.65 16.04
N VAL A 26 1.31 6.25 15.31
CA VAL A 26 2.51 7.07 15.07
C VAL A 26 2.17 8.30 14.24
N LEU A 27 1.43 8.15 13.14
CA LEU A 27 0.97 9.28 12.32
C LEU A 27 0.12 10.26 13.14
N ARG A 28 -0.80 9.76 13.96
CA ARG A 28 -1.62 10.59 14.85
C ARG A 28 -0.78 11.38 15.85
N ALA A 29 0.23 10.75 16.46
CA ALA A 29 1.14 11.45 17.37
C ALA A 29 1.92 12.57 16.67
N GLN A 30 2.13 12.47 15.35
CA GLN A 30 2.77 13.48 14.51
C GLN A 30 1.78 14.50 13.91
N GLY A 31 0.51 14.50 14.33
CA GLY A 31 -0.52 15.39 13.80
C GLY A 31 -1.03 15.03 12.40
N ARG A 32 -0.67 13.85 11.87
CA ARG A 32 -1.12 13.34 10.56
C ARG A 32 -2.29 12.39 10.77
N LEU A 33 -3.50 12.85 10.45
CA LEU A 33 -4.74 12.17 10.87
C LEU A 33 -5.27 11.12 9.88
N VAL A 34 -4.77 11.08 8.64
CA VAL A 34 -5.46 10.38 7.55
C VAL A 34 -4.64 9.20 7.02
N LEU A 35 -5.01 8.00 7.45
CA LEU A 35 -4.58 6.74 6.82
C LEU A 35 -5.65 6.20 5.86
N GLY A 36 -6.89 6.69 5.93
CA GLY A 36 -8.05 6.18 5.19
C GLY A 36 -8.43 7.00 3.95
N GLY A 37 -7.53 7.80 3.39
CA GLY A 37 -7.82 8.66 2.24
C GLY A 37 -7.39 8.02 0.91
N ARG A 38 -6.71 8.81 0.08
CA ARG A 38 -6.05 8.39 -1.16
C ARG A 38 -4.66 7.83 -0.88
N VAL A 39 -4.44 6.57 -1.22
CA VAL A 39 -3.16 5.89 -1.03
C VAL A 39 -2.65 5.36 -2.36
N VAL A 40 -1.37 5.59 -2.66
CA VAL A 40 -0.67 4.94 -3.76
C VAL A 40 0.14 3.77 -3.21
N LEU A 41 -0.03 2.59 -3.79
CA LEU A 41 0.76 1.41 -3.51
C LEU A 41 1.71 1.15 -4.68
N LEU A 42 3.00 1.05 -4.39
CA LEU A 42 4.04 0.66 -5.34
C LEU A 42 4.35 -0.83 -5.15
N GLY A 43 4.29 -1.60 -6.24
CA GLY A 43 4.60 -3.03 -6.24
C GLY A 43 3.64 -3.81 -7.12
N ASP A 44 4.14 -4.87 -7.73
CA ASP A 44 3.45 -5.71 -8.70
C ASP A 44 3.48 -7.21 -8.35
N ASP A 45 4.01 -7.56 -7.18
CA ASP A 45 4.13 -8.94 -6.70
C ASP A 45 3.02 -9.36 -5.72
N ASP A 46 3.04 -10.62 -5.31
CA ASP A 46 2.09 -11.19 -4.33
C ASP A 46 2.09 -10.42 -3.00
N ASP A 47 3.21 -9.82 -2.61
CA ASP A 47 3.30 -9.03 -1.38
C ASP A 47 2.53 -7.72 -1.51
N ALA A 48 2.65 -7.04 -2.66
CA ALA A 48 1.84 -5.87 -2.96
C ALA A 48 0.35 -6.22 -2.91
N VAL A 49 -0.07 -7.41 -3.37
CA VAL A 49 -1.47 -7.85 -3.23
C VAL A 49 -1.90 -7.98 -1.77
N VAL A 50 -1.08 -8.59 -0.92
CA VAL A 50 -1.35 -8.70 0.53
C VAL A 50 -1.46 -7.31 1.17
N VAL A 51 -0.55 -6.39 0.82
CA VAL A 51 -0.56 -5.01 1.32
C VAL A 51 -1.80 -4.26 0.85
N ALA A 52 -2.21 -4.42 -0.42
CA ALA A 52 -3.44 -3.85 -0.95
C ALA A 52 -4.68 -4.34 -0.18
N ARG A 53 -4.78 -5.65 0.06
CA ARG A 53 -5.85 -6.26 0.87
C ARG A 53 -5.86 -5.70 2.29
N ALA A 54 -4.70 -5.54 2.91
CA ALA A 54 -4.57 -4.98 4.25
C ALA A 54 -4.99 -3.51 4.32
N LEU A 55 -4.54 -2.67 3.37
CA LEU A 55 -4.92 -1.26 3.24
C LEU A 55 -6.44 -1.09 3.10
N LEU A 56 -7.04 -1.92 2.26
CA LEU A 56 -8.49 -2.00 2.17
C LEU A 56 -9.06 -2.45 3.52
N ALA A 57 -8.62 -3.54 4.13
CA ALA A 57 -9.16 -4.02 5.40
C ALA A 57 -9.21 -2.95 6.51
N ILE A 58 -8.22 -2.05 6.56
CA ILE A 58 -8.14 -0.97 7.57
C ILE A 58 -8.89 0.32 7.20
N GLY A 59 -9.51 0.39 6.03
CA GLY A 59 -10.40 1.48 5.64
C GLY A 59 -9.80 2.54 4.73
N VAL A 60 -8.81 2.21 3.90
CA VAL A 60 -8.44 3.05 2.74
C VAL A 60 -9.62 3.14 1.78
N GLN A 61 -9.97 4.36 1.38
CA GLN A 61 -11.14 4.64 0.54
C GLN A 61 -10.79 4.63 -0.95
N GLU A 62 -9.61 5.17 -1.29
CA GLU A 62 -9.12 5.27 -2.66
C GLU A 62 -7.70 4.68 -2.70
N LEU A 63 -7.52 3.57 -3.41
CA LEU A 63 -6.26 2.87 -3.57
C LEU A 63 -5.82 2.89 -5.03
N THR A 64 -4.68 3.50 -5.32
CA THR A 64 -4.03 3.43 -6.64
C THR A 64 -2.90 2.41 -6.59
N LEU A 65 -2.95 1.40 -7.46
CA LEU A 65 -1.85 0.48 -7.70
C LEU A 65 -0.95 1.06 -8.80
N ALA A 66 0.30 1.35 -8.47
CA ALA A 66 1.31 1.77 -9.42
C ALA A 66 2.01 0.54 -10.00
N ALA A 67 1.54 0.07 -11.16
CA ALA A 67 2.01 -1.17 -11.76
C ALA A 67 2.20 -1.02 -13.26
N ALA A 68 3.36 -1.40 -13.78
CA ALA A 68 3.61 -1.48 -15.22
C ALA A 68 2.99 -2.74 -15.85
N ASP A 69 2.70 -3.77 -15.05
CA ASP A 69 2.19 -5.06 -15.52
C ASP A 69 0.65 -5.06 -15.64
N PRO A 70 0.09 -5.37 -16.84
CA PRO A 70 -1.34 -5.50 -17.04
C PRO A 70 -2.02 -6.59 -16.18
N ALA A 71 -1.30 -7.61 -15.71
CA ALA A 71 -1.85 -8.67 -14.83
C ALA A 71 -2.40 -8.11 -13.51
N LEU A 72 -1.89 -6.97 -13.05
CA LEU A 72 -2.42 -6.30 -11.84
C LEU A 72 -3.77 -5.64 -12.02
N ARG A 73 -4.24 -5.45 -13.25
CA ARG A 73 -5.63 -5.02 -13.47
C ARG A 73 -6.61 -6.10 -13.06
N ASP A 74 -6.27 -7.37 -13.30
CA ASP A 74 -7.09 -8.50 -12.87
C ASP A 74 -7.09 -8.61 -11.34
N VAL A 75 -5.95 -8.37 -10.70
CA VAL A 75 -5.84 -8.29 -9.24
C VAL A 75 -6.67 -7.11 -8.69
N ALA A 76 -6.59 -5.92 -9.29
CA ALA A 76 -7.39 -4.77 -8.89
C ALA A 76 -8.90 -5.05 -9.00
N ALA A 77 -9.32 -5.72 -10.09
CA ALA A 77 -10.70 -6.14 -10.29
C ALA A 77 -11.16 -7.15 -9.24
N GLN A 78 -10.31 -8.11 -8.85
CA GLN A 78 -10.59 -9.03 -7.76
C GLN A 78 -10.74 -8.31 -6.41
N LEU A 79 -9.85 -7.35 -6.11
CA LEU A 79 -9.91 -6.56 -4.88
C LEU A 79 -11.19 -5.70 -4.78
N LEU A 80 -11.71 -5.24 -5.92
CA LEU A 80 -12.96 -4.48 -6.03
C LEU A 80 -14.21 -5.35 -5.86
N GLY A 81 -14.19 -6.57 -6.42
CA GLY A 81 -15.31 -7.52 -6.34
C GLY A 81 -15.76 -7.81 -4.90
N ASP A 82 -14.84 -7.71 -3.94
CA ASP A 82 -15.08 -7.99 -2.52
C ASP A 82 -15.51 -6.75 -1.70
N ARG A 83 -15.44 -5.52 -2.25
CA ARG A 83 -15.55 -4.27 -1.47
C ARG A 83 -16.23 -3.13 -2.26
N SER A 84 -17.56 -3.13 -2.33
CA SER A 84 -18.37 -2.21 -3.16
C SER A 84 -18.40 -0.71 -2.78
N SER A 85 -17.62 -0.24 -1.80
CA SER A 85 -17.65 1.16 -1.33
C SER A 85 -16.30 1.86 -1.42
N ARG A 86 -15.36 1.29 -2.19
CA ARG A 86 -13.98 1.76 -2.29
C ARG A 86 -13.56 1.79 -3.74
N ASP A 87 -12.69 2.73 -4.05
CA ASP A 87 -12.13 2.89 -5.39
C ASP A 87 -10.74 2.26 -5.43
N VAL A 88 -10.53 1.33 -6.35
CA VAL A 88 -9.22 0.76 -6.65
C VAL A 88 -8.93 1.04 -8.11
N THR A 89 -7.82 1.73 -8.37
CA THR A 89 -7.39 2.08 -9.72
C THR A 89 -5.98 1.57 -9.97
N VAL A 90 -5.63 1.38 -11.24
CA VAL A 90 -4.25 1.10 -11.66
C VAL A 90 -3.78 2.30 -12.46
N ALA A 91 -2.64 2.87 -12.12
CA ALA A 91 -2.11 4.06 -12.79
C ALA A 91 -0.64 3.87 -13.19
N THR A 92 -0.28 4.42 -14.35
CA THR A 92 1.11 4.43 -14.86
C THR A 92 1.45 5.78 -15.46
N GLY A 93 2.74 6.11 -15.54
CA GLY A 93 3.24 7.30 -16.22
C GLY A 93 2.54 8.60 -15.75
N PRO A 94 1.94 9.40 -16.65
CA PRO A 94 1.30 10.67 -16.30
C PRO A 94 0.15 10.54 -15.29
N GLU A 95 -0.63 9.45 -15.35
CA GLU A 95 -1.73 9.21 -14.42
C GLU A 95 -1.20 8.95 -13.00
N LEU A 96 -0.10 8.20 -12.90
CA LEU A 96 0.56 7.93 -11.63
C LEU A 96 1.06 9.24 -10.98
N LEU A 97 1.59 10.18 -11.76
CA LEU A 97 2.01 11.48 -11.23
C LEU A 97 0.84 12.27 -10.64
N ALA A 98 -0.31 12.28 -11.30
CA ALA A 98 -1.52 12.95 -10.78
C ALA A 98 -2.01 12.30 -9.47
N GLN A 99 -1.99 10.96 -9.40
CA GLN A 99 -2.34 10.24 -8.17
C GLN A 99 -1.32 10.52 -7.05
N TRP A 100 -0.02 10.53 -7.37
CA TRP A 100 1.06 10.85 -6.42
C TRP A 100 0.91 12.23 -5.79
N GLN A 101 0.65 13.26 -6.60
CA GLN A 101 0.50 14.64 -6.14
C GLN A 101 -0.75 14.89 -5.29
N SER A 102 -1.73 13.99 -5.35
CA SER A 102 -2.98 14.08 -4.59
C SER A 102 -3.08 13.06 -3.45
N ALA A 103 -2.12 12.13 -3.38
CA ALA A 103 -2.08 11.07 -2.38
C ALA A 103 -1.91 11.64 -0.97
N HIS A 104 -2.67 11.11 -0.02
CA HIS A 104 -2.44 11.33 1.40
C HIS A 104 -1.36 10.38 1.94
N GLY A 105 -1.09 9.28 1.22
CA GLY A 105 -0.09 8.31 1.60
C GLY A 105 0.49 7.54 0.42
N VAL A 106 1.74 7.13 0.55
CA VAL A 106 2.39 6.19 -0.36
C VAL A 106 2.92 5.00 0.44
N VAL A 107 2.66 3.80 -0.06
CA VAL A 107 3.25 2.55 0.45
C VAL A 107 4.13 1.97 -0.64
N ASP A 108 5.41 1.85 -0.36
CA ASP A 108 6.39 1.16 -1.22
C ASP A 108 6.54 -0.28 -0.76
N ALA A 109 5.89 -1.22 -1.45
CA ALA A 109 5.97 -2.66 -1.21
C ALA A 109 6.93 -3.36 -2.19
N ARG A 110 7.60 -2.61 -3.08
CA ARG A 110 8.57 -3.17 -4.02
C ARG A 110 9.76 -3.82 -3.31
N PRO A 111 10.44 -4.78 -3.96
CA PRO A 111 11.61 -5.43 -3.41
C PRO A 111 12.70 -4.43 -2.99
N ALA A 112 13.43 -4.74 -1.92
CA ALA A 112 14.47 -3.85 -1.37
C ALA A 112 15.62 -3.56 -2.37
N THR A 113 15.76 -4.37 -3.42
CA THR A 113 16.67 -4.14 -4.54
C THR A 113 16.32 -2.90 -5.35
N GLU A 114 15.07 -2.43 -5.31
CA GLU A 114 14.62 -1.18 -5.89
C GLU A 114 14.78 -0.02 -4.89
N ALA A 115 16.01 0.48 -4.80
CA ALA A 115 16.36 1.50 -3.82
C ALA A 115 15.62 2.84 -4.04
N SER A 116 15.40 3.21 -5.30
CA SER A 116 14.80 4.50 -5.69
C SER A 116 13.30 4.41 -5.91
N LEU A 117 12.59 5.47 -5.50
CA LEU A 117 11.17 5.62 -5.79
C LEU A 117 10.97 5.99 -7.26
N PRO A 118 9.83 5.61 -7.87
CA PRO A 118 9.54 5.93 -9.25
C PRO A 118 9.29 7.43 -9.47
N LEU A 119 8.90 8.15 -8.41
CA LEU A 119 8.64 9.57 -8.39
C LEU A 119 9.31 10.22 -7.17
N ASP A 120 9.65 11.49 -7.29
CA ASP A 120 10.26 12.27 -6.22
C ASP A 120 9.28 12.46 -5.05
N PRO A 121 9.64 12.08 -3.79
CA PRO A 121 8.83 12.33 -2.61
C PRO A 121 8.46 13.80 -2.39
N ALA A 122 9.27 14.74 -2.88
CA ALA A 122 8.99 16.17 -2.79
C ALA A 122 7.74 16.59 -3.58
N LEU A 123 7.27 15.75 -4.50
CA LEU A 123 6.06 15.97 -5.28
C LEU A 123 4.77 15.53 -4.57
N LEU A 124 4.87 14.95 -3.37
CA LEU A 124 3.70 14.52 -2.61
C LEU A 124 2.90 15.71 -2.06
N ALA A 125 1.60 15.50 -1.85
CA ALA A 125 0.76 16.49 -1.20
C ALA A 125 1.32 16.87 0.19
N PRO A 126 1.18 18.14 0.62
CA PRO A 126 1.56 18.53 1.97
C PRO A 126 0.89 17.66 3.04
N GLY A 127 1.70 17.14 3.98
CA GLY A 127 1.23 16.25 5.03
C GLY A 127 1.09 14.77 4.61
N ALA A 128 1.35 14.43 3.35
CA ALA A 128 1.36 13.06 2.88
C ALA A 128 2.48 12.26 3.56
N TRP A 129 2.19 11.00 3.85
CA TRP A 129 3.14 10.07 4.46
C TRP A 129 3.68 9.08 3.43
N LEU A 130 4.89 8.58 3.68
CA LEU A 130 5.51 7.52 2.89
C LEU A 130 5.94 6.40 3.84
N ILE A 131 5.55 5.16 3.50
CA ILE A 131 5.99 3.95 4.20
C ILE A 131 6.76 3.12 3.19
N ARG A 132 7.90 2.57 3.60
CA ARG A 132 8.58 1.52 2.84
C ARG A 132 8.44 0.20 3.59
N CYS A 133 7.68 -0.72 3.01
CA CYS A 133 7.56 -2.09 3.48
C CYS A 133 8.83 -2.85 3.07
N ARG A 134 9.94 -2.58 3.78
CA ARG A 134 11.16 -3.37 3.60
C ARG A 134 10.96 -4.67 4.36
N ARG A 135 11.03 -5.81 3.67
CA ARG A 135 11.34 -7.07 4.37
C ARG A 135 12.78 -7.00 4.89
N PRO A 136 13.03 -7.12 6.20
CA PRO A 136 14.04 -8.05 6.63
C PRO A 136 13.48 -9.48 6.45
N HIS A 137 14.35 -10.47 6.48
CA HIS A 137 14.08 -11.86 6.86
C HIS A 137 12.91 -12.00 7.90
N PRO A 138 12.23 -13.17 8.07
CA PRO A 138 10.83 -13.36 8.53
C PRO A 138 10.38 -12.76 9.89
N ASP A 139 11.17 -11.93 10.54
CA ASP A 139 10.83 -11.04 11.65
C ASP A 139 10.64 -9.59 11.16
N ALA A 140 9.62 -9.34 10.34
CA ALA A 140 9.45 -8.05 9.66
C ALA A 140 9.26 -6.85 10.61
N SER A 141 9.89 -5.73 10.28
CA SER A 141 9.71 -4.43 10.94
C SER A 141 9.59 -3.33 9.89
N PHE A 142 8.69 -2.36 10.13
CA PHE A 142 8.39 -1.27 9.21
C PHE A 142 9.45 -0.18 9.36
N VAL A 143 10.14 0.16 8.28
CA VAL A 143 11.07 1.28 8.26
C VAL A 143 10.36 2.49 7.68
N VAL A 144 10.13 3.48 8.55
CA VAL A 144 9.56 4.77 8.16
C VAL A 144 10.68 5.64 7.60
N SER A 145 10.48 6.22 6.42
CA SER A 145 11.37 7.23 5.86
C SER A 145 10.56 8.49 5.61
N GLN A 146 11.06 9.63 6.09
CA GLN A 146 10.47 10.92 5.75
C GLN A 146 10.87 11.30 4.31
N PRO A 147 10.00 11.99 3.55
CA PRO A 147 10.42 12.73 2.37
C PRO A 147 11.44 13.81 2.73
#